data_AF-A0A1H0JNA4-F1
#
_entry.id   AF-A0A1H0JNA4-F1
#
_cell.length_a   1.000
_cell.length_b   1.000
_cell.length_c   1.000
_cell.angle_alpha   90.00
_cell.angle_beta   90.00
_cell.angle_gamma   90.00
#
_symmetry.space_group_name_H-M   'P 1'
#
loop_
_entity.id
_entity.type
_entity.pdbx_description
1 polymer ?
#
loop_
_entity_poly.entity_id
_entity_poly.type
_entity_poly.pdbx_seq_one_letter_code
_entity_poly.pdbx_strand_id
1 'polypeptide(L)'
;MKGITEKQRIFLTQYAGLLQEIDDAAQYAGECYIQGDEDIADRLLASVSTGLIPYNPENMTLTSIFIEDKEAMDQLQHHYSAVLTATQLTEEFTSTKEKMQFLHETFIPALHQWHLTVQKYNPNGGNQYAPH
;
A
#
# COMPACT_ATOMS: atom_id res chain seq x y z
N MET A 1 -21.13 -5.50 -13.00
CA MET A 1 -19.87 -6.07 -12.50
C MET A 1 -19.77 -7.50 -12.97
N LYS A 2 -18.78 -7.80 -13.81
CA LYS A 2 -18.40 -9.19 -14.09
C LYS A 2 -17.94 -9.81 -12.76
N GLY A 3 -18.43 -11.01 -12.42
CA GLY A 3 -18.02 -11.68 -11.18
C GLY A 3 -16.53 -11.99 -11.21
N ILE A 4 -15.84 -11.77 -10.08
CA ILE A 4 -14.43 -12.17 -9.94
C ILE A 4 -14.31 -13.70 -10.04
N THR A 5 -13.31 -14.16 -10.77
CA THR A 5 -12.97 -15.59 -10.85
C THR A 5 -12.34 -16.08 -9.55
N GLU A 6 -12.33 -17.40 -9.33
CA GLU A 6 -11.66 -17.98 -8.15
C GLU A 6 -10.17 -17.63 -8.09
N LYS A 7 -9.48 -17.61 -9.23
CA LYS A 7 -8.06 -17.21 -9.29
C LYS A 7 -7.86 -15.75 -8.89
N GLN A 8 -8.74 -14.86 -9.34
CA GLN A 8 -8.71 -13.44 -8.95
C GLN A 8 -9.05 -13.29 -7.46
N ARG A 9 -9.95 -14.10 -6.91
CA ARG A 9 -10.26 -14.11 -5.48
C ARG A 9 -9.04 -14.50 -4.64
N ILE A 10 -8.37 -15.60 -4.99
CA ILE A 10 -7.15 -16.05 -4.32
C ILE A 10 -6.08 -14.96 -4.36
N PHE A 11 -5.89 -14.36 -5.54
CA PHE A 11 -4.97 -13.23 -5.71
C PHE A 11 -5.34 -12.06 -4.78
N LEU A 12 -6.60 -11.63 -4.74
CA LEU A 12 -7.04 -10.50 -3.88
C LEU A 12 -6.88 -10.83 -2.40
N THR A 13 -7.12 -12.07 -1.97
CA THR A 13 -6.88 -12.50 -0.58
C THR A 13 -5.41 -12.36 -0.21
N GLN A 14 -4.51 -12.88 -1.05
CA GLN A 14 -3.07 -12.79 -0.82
C GLN A 14 -2.57 -11.35 -0.86
N TYR A 15 -3.08 -10.58 -1.82
CA TYR A 15 -2.71 -9.18 -2.00
C TYR A 15 -3.19 -8.32 -0.84
N ALA A 16 -4.41 -8.52 -0.34
CA ALA A 16 -4.88 -7.86 0.88
C ALA A 16 -4.03 -8.21 2.10
N GLY A 17 -3.58 -9.47 2.22
CA GLY A 17 -2.61 -9.88 3.24
C GLY A 17 -1.30 -9.08 3.17
N LEU A 18 -0.74 -8.95 1.97
CA LEU A 18 0.47 -8.14 1.74
C LEU A 18 0.25 -6.67 2.10
N LEU A 19 -0.89 -6.08 1.73
CA LEU A 19 -1.21 -4.69 2.08
C LEU A 19 -1.30 -4.48 3.60
N GLN A 20 -1.82 -5.45 4.34
CA GLN A 20 -1.84 -5.41 5.81
C GLN A 20 -0.43 -5.47 6.40
N GLU A 21 0.41 -6.40 5.95
CA GLU A 21 1.79 -6.52 6.44
C GLU A 21 2.59 -5.23 6.21
N ILE A 22 2.31 -4.53 5.10
CA ILE A 22 2.95 -3.26 4.78
C ILE A 22 2.41 -2.13 5.64
N ASP A 23 1.12 -2.14 5.96
CA ASP A 23 0.55 -1.17 6.90
C ASP A 23 1.19 -1.30 8.27
N ASP A 24 1.26 -2.53 8.80
CA ASP A 24 1.90 -2.82 10.09
C ASP A 24 3.37 -2.35 10.12
N ALA A 25 4.10 -2.61 9.02
CA ALA A 25 5.49 -2.15 8.87
C ALA A 25 5.60 -0.62 8.79
N ALA A 26 4.65 0.04 8.11
CA ALA A 26 4.62 1.50 8.00
C ALA A 26 4.32 2.17 9.34
N GLN A 27 3.41 1.61 10.15
CA GLN A 27 3.16 2.06 11.52
C GLN A 27 4.42 1.93 12.38
N TYR A 28 5.08 0.77 12.33
CA TYR A 28 6.33 0.56 13.06
C TYR A 28 7.45 1.50 12.62
N ALA A 29 7.57 1.81 11.32
CA ALA A 29 8.51 2.82 10.84
C ALA A 29 8.21 4.21 11.43
N GLY A 30 6.93 4.56 11.60
CA GLY A 30 6.50 5.77 12.30
C GLY A 30 7.00 5.81 13.75
N GLU A 31 6.89 4.69 14.47
CA GLU A 31 7.43 4.56 15.83
C GLU A 31 8.95 4.72 15.87
N CYS A 32 9.67 4.13 14.91
CA CYS A 32 11.12 4.28 14.79
C CYS A 32 11.52 5.75 14.58
N TYR A 33 10.81 6.52 13.74
CA TYR A 33 11.09 7.94 13.60
C TYR A 33 10.91 8.72 14.91
N ILE A 34 9.88 8.38 15.70
CA ILE A 34 9.64 9.02 17.01
C ILE A 34 10.78 8.70 18.01
N GLN A 35 11.35 7.49 17.93
CA GLN A 35 12.43 7.02 18.80
C GLN A 35 13.81 7.52 18.38
N GLY A 36 13.94 8.15 17.20
CA GLY A 36 15.21 8.60 16.64
C GLY A 36 15.96 7.52 15.85
N ASP A 37 15.32 6.40 15.55
CA ASP A 37 15.87 5.27 14.78
C ASP A 37 15.58 5.43 13.28
N GLU A 38 15.98 6.57 12.72
CA GLU A 38 15.62 6.98 11.35
C GLU A 38 16.13 6.01 10.28
N ASP A 39 17.36 5.54 10.42
CA ASP A 39 17.96 4.58 9.48
C ASP A 39 17.17 3.26 9.43
N ILE A 40 16.57 2.84 10.54
CA ILE A 40 15.75 1.62 10.62
C ILE A 40 14.42 1.88 9.92
N ALA A 41 13.78 3.02 10.19
CA ALA A 41 12.53 3.42 9.56
C ALA A 41 12.67 3.53 8.03
N ASP A 42 13.70 4.21 7.55
CA ASP A 42 13.99 4.41 6.13
C ASP A 42 14.16 3.06 5.41
N ARG A 43 15.00 2.18 5.95
CA ARG A 43 15.28 0.87 5.36
C ARG A 43 14.05 -0.01 5.35
N LEU A 44 13.27 0.01 6.42
CA LEU A 44 12.05 -0.78 6.50
C LEU A 44 11.05 -0.31 5.44
N LEU A 45 10.73 0.99 5.41
CA LEU A 45 9.77 1.56 4.44
C LEU A 45 10.21 1.32 3.00
N ALA A 46 11.48 1.55 2.66
CA ALA A 46 12.00 1.30 1.32
C ALA A 46 11.91 -0.19 0.95
N SER A 47 12.28 -1.08 1.89
CA SER A 47 12.26 -2.53 1.67
C SER A 47 10.84 -3.05 1.43
N VAL A 48 9.88 -2.69 2.29
CA VAL A 48 8.48 -3.17 2.15
C VAL A 48 7.79 -2.56 0.93
N SER A 49 8.08 -1.29 0.62
CA SER A 49 7.55 -0.62 -0.58
C SER A 49 8.10 -1.21 -1.87
N THR A 50 9.35 -1.67 -1.88
CA THR A 50 9.93 -2.37 -3.04
C THR A 50 9.14 -3.65 -3.38
N GLY A 51 8.61 -4.32 -2.36
CA GLY A 51 7.71 -5.48 -2.54
C GLY A 51 6.43 -5.15 -3.31
N LEU A 52 6.00 -3.88 -3.34
CA LEU A 52 4.80 -3.42 -4.05
C LEU A 52 5.04 -3.01 -5.50
N ILE A 53 6.29 -2.85 -5.96
CA ILE A 53 6.60 -2.42 -7.34
C ILE A 53 5.93 -3.30 -8.41
N PRO A 54 5.87 -4.65 -8.28
CA PRO A 54 5.19 -5.49 -9.27
C PRO A 54 3.68 -5.25 -9.38
N TYR A 55 3.07 -4.60 -8.39
CA TYR A 55 1.63 -4.32 -8.29
C TYR A 55 1.27 -2.92 -8.80
N ASN A 56 1.94 -2.49 -9.86
CA ASN A 56 1.68 -1.21 -10.51
C ASN A 56 0.33 -1.19 -11.28
N PRO A 57 -0.15 0.00 -11.70
CA PRO A 57 -1.42 0.15 -12.45
C PRO A 57 -1.50 -0.63 -13.78
N GLU A 58 -0.37 -1.00 -14.37
CA GLU A 58 -0.28 -1.82 -15.59
C GLU A 58 -0.22 -3.33 -15.30
N ASN A 59 -0.21 -3.73 -14.02
CA ASN A 59 -0.24 -5.14 -13.63
C ASN A 59 -1.50 -5.81 -14.21
N MET A 60 -1.30 -6.77 -15.12
CA MET A 60 -2.39 -7.40 -15.86
C MET A 60 -3.49 -8.00 -14.96
N THR A 61 -3.12 -8.51 -13.78
CA THR A 61 -4.11 -9.09 -12.86
C THR A 61 -4.96 -8.00 -12.23
N LEU A 62 -4.34 -6.94 -11.69
CA LEU A 62 -5.04 -5.78 -11.15
C LEU A 62 -5.90 -5.10 -12.22
N THR A 63 -5.34 -4.83 -13.40
CA THR A 63 -6.08 -4.27 -14.53
C THR A 63 -7.29 -5.16 -14.88
N SER A 64 -7.13 -6.48 -14.95
CA SER A 64 -8.24 -7.39 -15.26
C SER A 64 -9.39 -7.37 -14.23
N ILE A 65 -9.12 -6.93 -13.00
CA ILE A 65 -10.08 -6.87 -11.90
C ILE A 65 -10.73 -5.48 -11.84
N PHE A 66 -9.94 -4.41 -11.95
CA PHE A 66 -10.35 -3.05 -11.62
C PHE A 66 -10.58 -2.15 -12.84
N ILE A 67 -10.26 -2.55 -14.07
CA ILE A 67 -10.34 -1.65 -15.25
C ILE A 67 -11.73 -1.05 -15.52
N GLU A 68 -12.80 -1.74 -15.11
CA GLU A 68 -14.18 -1.23 -15.25
C GLU A 68 -14.56 -0.22 -14.16
N ASP A 69 -13.74 -0.08 -13.12
CA ASP A 69 -13.93 0.82 -11.99
C ASP A 69 -12.83 1.89 -11.97
N LYS A 70 -13.17 3.04 -12.56
CA LYS A 70 -12.26 4.18 -12.65
C LYS A 70 -11.82 4.68 -11.27
N GLU A 71 -12.70 4.68 -10.28
CA GLU A 71 -12.36 5.13 -8.92
C GLU A 71 -11.30 4.22 -8.31
N ALA A 72 -11.46 2.90 -8.46
CA ALA A 72 -10.45 1.93 -8.02
C ALA A 72 -9.11 2.12 -8.74
N MET A 73 -9.11 2.34 -10.06
CA MET A 73 -7.88 2.58 -10.82
C MET A 73 -7.18 3.89 -10.41
N ASP A 74 -7.93 4.95 -10.15
CA ASP A 74 -7.39 6.23 -9.66
C ASP A 74 -6.75 6.06 -8.26
N GLN A 75 -7.39 5.28 -7.39
CA GLN A 75 -6.83 4.95 -6.06
C GLN A 75 -5.58 4.08 -6.15
N LEU A 76 -5.56 3.07 -7.03
CA LEU A 76 -4.36 2.26 -7.30
C LEU A 76 -3.21 3.15 -7.80
N GLN A 77 -3.48 4.08 -8.71
CA GLN A 77 -2.47 5.02 -9.20
C GLN A 77 -1.91 5.91 -8.08
N HIS A 78 -2.79 6.44 -7.22
CA HIS A 78 -2.38 7.28 -6.09
C HIS A 78 -1.54 6.50 -5.07
N HIS A 79 -1.99 5.29 -4.70
CA HIS A 79 -1.23 4.39 -3.84
C HIS A 79 0.12 4.04 -4.45
N TYR A 80 0.17 3.69 -5.74
CA TYR A 80 1.42 3.35 -6.41
C TYR A 80 2.40 4.53 -6.48
N SER A 81 1.91 5.75 -6.68
CA SER A 81 2.76 6.94 -6.60
C SER A 81 3.39 7.10 -5.20
N ALA A 82 2.62 6.88 -4.12
CA ALA A 82 3.16 6.89 -2.77
C ALA A 82 4.19 5.77 -2.54
N VAL A 83 3.95 4.58 -3.09
CA VAL A 83 4.92 3.46 -3.06
C VAL A 83 6.24 3.86 -3.72
N LEU A 84 6.20 4.48 -4.90
CA LEU A 84 7.42 4.92 -5.59
C LEU A 84 8.21 5.92 -4.75
N THR A 85 7.55 6.94 -4.20
CA THR A 85 8.20 7.90 -3.29
C THR A 85 8.80 7.20 -2.07
N ALA A 86 8.10 6.23 -1.48
CA ALA A 86 8.60 5.48 -0.32
C ALA A 86 9.85 4.64 -0.63
N THR A 87 10.01 4.16 -1.87
CA THR A 87 11.25 3.45 -2.28
C THR A 87 12.46 4.38 -2.40
N GLN A 88 12.23 5.69 -2.47
CA GLN A 88 13.24 6.74 -2.67
C GLN A 88 13.27 7.75 -1.51
N LEU A 89 12.81 7.36 -0.31
CA LEU A 89 12.67 8.23 0.87
C LEU A 89 13.90 9.11 1.17
N THR A 90 15.10 8.55 1.06
CA THR A 90 16.36 9.26 1.35
C THR A 90 16.79 10.22 0.24
N GLU A 91 16.27 10.05 -0.97
CA GLU A 91 16.53 10.91 -2.12
C GLU A 91 15.50 12.05 -2.18
N GLU A 92 14.24 11.74 -1.83
CA GLU A 92 13.10 12.66 -1.89
C GLU A 92 13.02 13.61 -0.68
N PHE A 93 13.48 13.18 0.50
CA PHE A 93 13.34 13.96 1.73
C PHE A 93 14.66 14.12 2.49
N THR A 94 14.87 15.31 3.04
CA THR A 94 16.13 15.67 3.71
C THR A 94 16.04 15.63 5.23
N SER A 95 14.82 15.57 5.79
CA SER A 95 14.60 15.59 7.22
C SER A 95 13.58 14.56 7.69
N THR A 96 13.75 14.09 8.92
CA THR A 96 12.83 13.20 9.65
C THR A 96 11.41 13.72 9.65
N LYS A 97 11.25 15.03 9.83
CA LYS A 97 9.95 15.70 9.85
C LYS A 97 9.22 15.54 8.52
N GLU A 98 9.90 15.76 7.40
CA GLU A 98 9.32 15.60 6.07
C GLU A 98 8.93 14.13 5.80
N LYS A 99 9.79 13.19 6.21
CA LYS A 99 9.52 11.75 6.09
C LYS A 99 8.31 11.31 6.91
N MET A 100 8.20 11.75 8.16
CA MET A 100 7.04 11.49 9.02
C MET A 100 5.77 12.11 8.43
N GLN A 101 5.86 13.33 7.91
CA GLN A 101 4.73 13.98 7.26
C GLN A 101 4.26 13.17 6.05
N PHE A 102 5.18 12.78 5.16
CA PHE A 102 4.86 11.91 4.03
C PHE A 102 4.23 10.59 4.48
N LEU A 103 4.81 9.93 5.50
CA LEU A 103 4.31 8.67 6.02
C LEU A 103 2.85 8.77 6.48
N HIS A 104 2.53 9.74 7.33
CA HIS A 104 1.22 9.86 7.96
C HIS A 104 0.17 10.59 7.12
N GLU A 105 0.58 11.56 6.29
CA GLU A 105 -0.35 12.37 5.49
C GLU A 105 -0.54 11.83 4.07
N THR A 106 0.38 11.00 3.56
CA THR A 106 0.33 10.49 2.19
C THR A 106 0.34 8.97 2.13
N PHE A 107 1.41 8.31 2.60
CA PHE A 107 1.62 6.88 2.39
C PHE A 107 0.55 6.01 3.05
N ILE A 108 0.38 6.17 4.38
CA ILE A 108 -0.59 5.40 5.17
C ILE A 108 -2.02 5.64 4.67
N PRO A 109 -2.51 6.89 4.50
CA PRO A 109 -3.84 7.13 3.96
C PRO A 109 -4.07 6.51 2.57
N ALA A 110 -3.11 6.60 1.66
CA ALA A 110 -3.22 6.02 0.32
C ALA A 110 -3.26 4.48 0.38
N LEU A 111 -2.44 3.86 1.22
CA LEU A 111 -2.44 2.43 1.48
C LEU A 111 -3.80 1.96 2.04
N HIS A 112 -4.34 2.67 3.03
CA HIS A 112 -5.63 2.34 3.66
C HIS A 112 -6.78 2.41 2.67
N GLN A 113 -6.86 3.49 1.88
CA GLN A 113 -7.90 3.65 0.86
C GLN A 113 -7.82 2.53 -0.17
N TRP A 114 -6.61 2.20 -0.62
CA TRP A 114 -6.44 1.12 -1.57
C TRP A 114 -6.81 -0.25 -0.99
N HIS A 115 -6.40 -0.54 0.25
CA HIS A 115 -6.73 -1.78 0.93
C HIS A 115 -8.26 -1.95 1.10
N LEU A 116 -8.96 -0.88 1.52
CA LEU A 116 -10.42 -0.89 1.60
C LEU A 116 -11.07 -1.17 0.24
N THR A 117 -10.52 -0.63 -0.84
CA THR A 117 -11.03 -0.90 -2.19
C THR A 117 -10.79 -2.34 -2.61
N VAL A 118 -9.61 -2.91 -2.35
CA VAL A 118 -9.36 -4.35 -2.57
C VAL A 118 -10.37 -5.22 -1.82
N GLN A 119 -10.73 -4.86 -0.58
CA GLN A 119 -11.69 -5.62 0.23
C GLN A 119 -13.13 -5.55 -0.29
N LYS A 120 -13.56 -4.42 -0.88
CA LYS A 120 -14.88 -4.33 -1.53
C LYS A 120 -15.05 -5.38 -2.62
N TYR A 121 -13.97 -5.76 -3.29
CA TYR A 121 -13.96 -6.78 -4.34
C TYR A 121 -13.79 -8.20 -3.78
N ASN A 122 -13.40 -8.37 -2.53
CA ASN A 122 -13.20 -9.67 -1.87
C ASN A 122 -13.75 -9.72 -0.43
N PRO A 123 -15.07 -9.54 -0.21
CA PRO A 123 -15.64 -9.40 1.13
C PRO A 123 -15.55 -10.68 2.00
N ASN A 124 -15.32 -11.84 1.38
CA ASN A 124 -15.18 -13.12 2.09
C ASN A 124 -13.70 -13.53 2.29
N GLY A 125 -12.76 -12.65 1.96
CA GLY A 125 -11.31 -12.91 1.89
C GLY A 125 -10.55 -12.95 3.23
N GLY A 126 -11.23 -13.11 4.36
CA GLY A 126 -10.61 -13.47 5.64
C GLY A 126 -9.78 -12.41 6.39
N ASN A 127 -9.32 -11.35 5.75
CA ASN A 127 -8.67 -10.21 6.43
C ASN A 127 -9.62 -9.02 6.42
N GLN A 128 -10.27 -8.74 7.57
CA GLN A 128 -10.95 -7.46 7.77
C GLN A 128 -9.91 -6.43 8.13
N TYR A 129 -9.77 -5.38 7.31
CA TYR A 129 -8.91 -4.26 7.66
C TYR A 129 -9.57 -3.50 8.80
N ALA A 130 -8.93 -3.47 9.96
CA ALA A 130 -9.34 -2.66 11.10
C ALA A 130 -8.39 -1.46 11.16
N PRO A 131 -8.81 -0.25 10.72
CA PRO A 131 -7.96 0.93 10.87
C PRO A 131 -7.68 1.15 12.36
N HIS A 132 -6.40 1.25 12.70
CA HIS A 132 -5.90 1.52 14.06
C HIS A 132 -5.98 3.00 14.41
#